data_AF-A0A3D8SB33-F1
#
_entry.id   AF-A0A3D8SB33-F1
#
_cell.length_a   1.000
_cell.length_b   1.000
_cell.length_c   1.000
_cell.angle_alpha   90.00
_cell.angle_beta   90.00
_cell.angle_gamma   90.00
#
_symmetry.space_group_name_H-M   'P 1'
#
loop_
_entity.id
_entity.type
_entity.pdbx_description
1 polymer ?
#
loop_
_entity_poly.entity_id
_entity_poly.type
_entity_poly.pdbx_seq_one_letter_code
_entity_poly.pdbx_strand_id
1 'polypeptide(L)'
;MLPREEGWGYNNGQPDIWEKADTGKGRMFINTISDAYQADELPQFYRGIIADPMGLGKTLTMIALVSTDVDTGFNPRDMVDHNKIYTSATLVIMPPPLLGSWEEQISEHVADGSLMCRRHHGQTKSASLDELDHVDIVLTTYHTVSTEFRSESFSGKSILFQVCWRRIVLDEARWAVTGTPIYNRLGGLVPLLNFIRVNPYDDPQRFDTDISQFWKSGQDQTAIQRLQRLSSCLLLRRAKGITDLPPRRDFLLSVQVTHEERAVYDRLREQTINKVDEALNRDHEASEARGYVNVVQQIESLRLFCNLGLQYHSRPEITLGSSDWSKVAQSIFNSQIEMQSMICTQCAFIVDVGESLLDDATTYREQLYFSCSRIICAECLSDNRRSGQKPVCGHRPTCPAANVFIGGTVVEKLSDLVHHQTEPQPNLASLPSKIEALIKDLKTVPSSIKW
;
A
#
# COMPACT_ATOMS: atom_id res chain seq x y z
N MET A 1 -13.20 16.38 12.69
CA MET A 1 -11.85 16.73 12.21
C MET A 1 -11.44 18.11 12.71
N LEU A 2 -12.25 19.16 12.52
CA LEU A 2 -11.93 20.53 12.98
C LEU A 2 -11.44 20.63 14.45
N PRO A 3 -12.10 20.03 15.47
CA PRO A 3 -11.58 20.10 16.84
C PRO A 3 -10.18 19.49 17.00
N ARG A 4 -9.81 18.57 16.11
CA ARG A 4 -8.49 17.95 16.12
C ARG A 4 -7.42 18.81 15.46
N GLU A 5 -7.80 19.77 14.63
CA GLU A 5 -6.88 20.76 14.07
C GLU A 5 -6.62 21.94 15.01
N GLU A 6 -7.42 22.06 16.08
CA GLU A 6 -7.27 23.09 17.13
C GLU A 6 -6.31 22.67 18.26
N GLY A 7 -5.91 21.38 18.29
CA GLY A 7 -4.90 20.88 19.22
C GLY A 7 -5.44 19.86 20.22
N TRP A 8 -4.94 19.96 21.46
CA TRP A 8 -5.37 19.13 22.58
C TRP A 8 -6.74 19.56 23.11
N GLY A 9 -7.62 18.60 23.38
CA GLY A 9 -8.98 18.83 23.85
C GLY A 9 -9.12 19.29 25.31
N TYR A 10 -8.14 20.01 25.88
CA TYR A 10 -8.06 20.32 27.32
C TYR A 10 -9.32 20.96 27.91
N ASN A 11 -10.03 21.77 27.12
CA ASN A 11 -11.14 22.59 27.60
C ASN A 11 -12.52 22.06 27.18
N ASN A 12 -12.57 21.01 26.35
CA ASN A 12 -13.80 20.61 25.66
C ASN A 12 -14.52 19.44 26.34
N GLY A 13 -14.02 18.96 27.49
CA GLY A 13 -14.59 17.84 28.24
C GLY A 13 -14.53 16.49 27.51
N GLN A 14 -13.83 16.43 26.37
CA GLN A 14 -13.59 15.18 25.64
C GLN A 14 -12.30 14.51 26.15
N PRO A 15 -12.30 13.18 26.31
CA PRO A 15 -11.09 12.47 26.70
C PRO A 15 -10.03 12.59 25.60
N ASP A 16 -8.86 13.11 25.96
CA ASP A 16 -7.67 13.15 25.11
C ASP A 16 -6.52 12.39 25.81
N ILE A 17 -5.39 12.26 25.13
CA ILE A 17 -4.22 11.53 25.65
C ILE A 17 -3.66 12.20 26.90
N TRP A 18 -3.81 13.53 26.98
CA TRP A 18 -3.31 14.35 28.07
C TRP A 18 -4.40 15.22 28.68
N GLU A 19 -4.44 15.26 30.01
CA GLU A 19 -5.33 16.12 30.79
C GLU A 19 -4.53 17.13 31.61
N LYS A 20 -5.06 18.35 31.75
CA LYS A 20 -4.49 19.38 32.62
C LYS A 20 -5.09 19.24 34.02
N ALA A 21 -4.21 19.13 35.02
CA ALA A 21 -4.60 19.15 36.43
C ALA A 21 -3.87 20.28 37.15
N ASP A 22 -4.62 21.24 37.69
CA ASP A 22 -4.05 22.28 38.55
C ASP A 22 -3.91 21.72 39.97
N THR A 23 -2.68 21.59 40.44
CA THR A 23 -2.36 21.16 41.81
C THR A 23 -1.93 22.36 42.66
N GLY A 24 -1.92 22.22 43.99
CA GLY A 24 -1.40 23.26 44.88
C GLY A 24 0.09 23.61 44.68
N LYS A 25 0.81 22.87 43.84
CA LYS A 25 2.23 23.09 43.48
C LYS A 25 2.41 23.63 42.05
N GLY A 26 1.33 23.87 41.31
CA GLY A 26 1.34 24.29 39.91
C GLY A 26 0.56 23.35 39.00
N ARG A 27 0.55 23.67 37.71
CA ARG A 27 -0.12 22.90 36.67
C ARG A 27 0.69 21.65 36.33
N MET A 28 0.03 20.49 36.26
CA MET A 28 0.61 19.23 35.81
C MET A 28 -0.20 18.67 34.64
N PHE A 29 0.44 17.84 33.83
CA PHE A 29 -0.16 17.12 32.71
C PHE A 29 -0.18 15.62 33.03
N ILE A 30 -1.35 14.99 32.92
CA ILE A 30 -1.56 13.57 33.23
C ILE A 30 -1.84 12.83 31.92
N ASN A 31 -1.10 11.77 31.66
CA ASN A 31 -1.30 10.90 30.52
C ASN A 31 -2.40 9.88 30.84
N THR A 32 -3.55 9.96 30.18
CA THR A 32 -4.76 9.15 30.48
C THR A 32 -4.63 7.67 30.08
N ILE A 33 -3.56 7.33 29.36
CA ILE A 33 -3.28 5.99 28.84
C ILE A 33 -2.34 5.22 29.79
N SER A 34 -1.25 5.86 30.22
CA SER A 34 -0.20 5.27 31.07
C SER A 34 -0.30 5.66 32.55
N ASP A 35 -1.12 6.66 32.87
CA ASP A 35 -1.23 7.33 34.18
C ASP A 35 0.06 8.06 34.62
N ALA A 36 1.00 8.27 33.69
CA ALA A 36 2.20 9.06 33.92
C ALA A 36 1.87 10.56 34.05
N TYR A 37 2.70 11.32 34.77
CA TYR A 37 2.53 12.76 34.94
C TYR A 37 3.83 13.52 34.61
N GLN A 38 3.68 14.73 34.10
CA GLN A 38 4.80 15.65 33.84
C GLN A 38 4.45 17.10 34.15
N ALA A 39 5.47 17.90 34.46
CA ALA A 39 5.33 19.34 34.72
C ALA A 39 5.51 20.17 33.44
N ASP A 40 6.28 19.67 32.47
CA ASP A 40 6.58 20.38 31.24
C ASP A 40 5.38 20.43 30.30
N GLU A 41 5.20 21.57 29.64
CA GLU A 41 4.16 21.75 28.64
C GLU A 41 4.42 20.89 27.40
N LEU A 42 3.37 20.24 26.93
CA LEU A 42 3.43 19.32 25.81
C LEU A 42 3.44 20.07 24.47
N PRO A 43 4.16 19.56 23.46
CA PRO A 43 4.04 20.08 22.11
C PRO A 43 2.57 19.95 21.64
N GLN A 44 2.08 20.95 20.91
CA GLN A 44 0.72 20.90 20.36
C GLN A 44 0.59 19.81 19.29
N PHE A 45 -0.58 19.19 19.26
CA PHE A 45 -0.88 18.04 18.43
C PHE A 45 -2.16 18.29 17.61
N TYR A 46 -2.04 18.39 16.28
CA TYR A 46 -3.12 18.86 15.40
C TYR A 46 -3.62 17.80 14.41
N ARG A 47 -3.51 16.50 14.76
CA ARG A 47 -3.63 15.41 13.77
C ARG A 47 -4.54 14.29 14.26
N GLY A 48 -5.15 13.56 13.33
CA GLY A 48 -6.10 12.49 13.65
C GLY A 48 -6.23 11.50 12.52
N ILE A 49 -6.97 10.42 12.77
CA ILE A 49 -7.15 9.33 11.82
C ILE A 49 -8.64 9.11 11.62
N ILE A 50 -9.10 9.16 10.37
CA ILE A 50 -10.44 8.67 10.03
C ILE A 50 -10.32 7.18 9.68
N ALA A 51 -10.90 6.35 10.53
CA ALA A 51 -10.85 4.90 10.42
C ALA A 51 -12.20 4.27 10.01
N ASP A 52 -12.98 5.01 9.22
CA ASP A 52 -14.32 4.58 8.81
C ASP A 52 -14.30 3.42 7.81
N PRO A 53 -15.23 2.46 7.95
CA PRO A 53 -15.52 1.48 6.91
C PRO A 53 -15.59 2.09 5.50
N MET A 54 -15.15 1.32 4.50
CA MET A 54 -15.32 1.69 3.09
C MET A 54 -16.80 1.99 2.79
N GLY A 55 -17.06 3.05 2.03
CA GLY A 55 -18.42 3.50 1.68
C GLY A 55 -19.02 4.60 2.56
N LEU A 56 -18.36 5.03 3.65
CA LEU A 56 -18.89 6.11 4.53
C LEU A 56 -18.44 7.54 4.13
N GLY A 57 -17.97 7.75 2.91
CA GLY A 57 -17.64 9.09 2.40
C GLY A 57 -16.42 9.76 3.05
N LYS A 58 -15.32 8.99 3.27
CA LYS A 58 -14.07 9.54 3.82
C LYS A 58 -13.48 10.63 2.92
N THR A 59 -13.50 10.43 1.61
CA THR A 59 -13.07 11.41 0.60
C THR A 59 -13.85 12.71 0.71
N LEU A 60 -15.19 12.64 0.71
CA LEU A 60 -16.05 13.83 0.89
C LEU A 60 -15.81 14.53 2.23
N THR A 61 -15.54 13.78 3.30
CA THR A 61 -15.19 14.36 4.60
C THR A 61 -13.91 15.18 4.52
N MET A 62 -12.91 14.73 3.75
CA MET A 62 -11.67 15.48 3.52
C MET A 62 -11.89 16.69 2.60
N ILE A 63 -12.67 16.54 1.53
CA ILE A 63 -13.00 17.66 0.62
C ILE A 63 -13.71 18.77 1.41
N ALA A 64 -14.73 18.44 2.19
CA ALA A 64 -15.45 19.41 3.03
C ALA A 64 -14.54 20.10 4.05
N LEU A 65 -13.56 19.37 4.59
CA LEU A 65 -12.57 19.93 5.51
C LEU A 65 -11.68 20.96 4.81
N VAL A 66 -11.24 20.70 3.58
CA VAL A 66 -10.50 21.69 2.77
C VAL A 66 -11.37 22.89 2.40
N SER A 67 -12.62 22.66 1.98
CA SER A 67 -13.57 23.76 1.69
C SER A 67 -13.74 24.70 2.89
N THR A 68 -13.77 24.16 4.11
CA THR A 68 -13.88 24.96 5.33
C THR A 68 -12.68 25.91 5.51
N ASP A 69 -11.46 25.48 5.16
CA ASP A 69 -10.27 26.35 5.22
C ASP A 69 -10.38 27.52 4.23
N VAL A 70 -10.91 27.27 3.04
CA VAL A 70 -11.11 28.29 2.00
C VAL A 70 -12.18 29.30 2.43
N ASP A 71 -13.32 28.83 2.93
CA ASP A 71 -14.42 29.69 3.40
C ASP A 71 -14.03 30.58 4.58
N THR A 72 -13.18 30.06 5.48
CA THR A 72 -12.68 30.82 6.63
C THR A 72 -11.53 31.77 6.30
N GLY A 73 -11.02 31.73 5.06
CA GLY A 73 -9.94 32.59 4.59
C GLY A 73 -8.60 32.31 5.29
N PHE A 74 -8.32 31.04 5.62
CA PHE A 74 -7.09 30.64 6.32
C PHE A 74 -5.84 31.17 5.60
N ASN A 75 -5.02 31.95 6.31
CA ASN A 75 -3.78 32.50 5.77
C ASN A 75 -2.54 31.88 6.46
N PRO A 76 -1.66 31.17 5.73
CA PRO A 76 -0.46 30.56 6.30
C PRO A 76 0.54 31.56 6.88
N ARG A 77 0.42 32.86 6.54
CA ARG A 77 1.33 33.92 7.01
C ARG A 77 1.23 34.21 8.52
N ASP A 78 0.23 33.67 9.19
CA ASP A 78 0.08 33.77 10.65
C ASP A 78 0.92 32.72 11.40
N MET A 79 1.68 31.87 10.70
CA MET A 79 2.53 30.83 11.30
C MET A 79 3.95 31.32 11.64
N VAL A 80 4.45 30.89 12.81
CA VAL A 80 5.50 31.54 13.63
C VAL A 80 6.96 31.37 13.12
N ASP A 81 7.20 30.70 11.99
CA ASP A 81 8.56 30.36 11.53
C ASP A 81 8.90 31.05 10.20
N HIS A 82 9.54 32.22 10.26
CA HIS A 82 9.93 33.01 9.08
C HIS A 82 10.93 32.31 8.14
N ASN A 83 11.55 31.20 8.57
CA ASN A 83 12.51 30.46 7.75
C ASN A 83 11.88 29.35 6.90
N LYS A 84 10.56 29.15 6.99
CA LYS A 84 9.84 28.13 6.21
C LYS A 84 8.81 28.76 5.30
N ILE A 85 8.67 28.18 4.12
CA ILE A 85 7.65 28.56 3.14
C ILE A 85 6.40 27.77 3.48
N TYR A 86 5.31 28.43 3.86
CA TYR A 86 4.03 27.79 4.14
C TYR A 86 3.05 27.98 2.99
N THR A 87 2.27 26.93 2.68
CA THR A 87 1.18 26.98 1.71
C THR A 87 -0.15 26.67 2.39
N SER A 88 -1.25 27.27 1.90
CA SER A 88 -2.62 26.95 2.31
C SER A 88 -3.10 25.63 1.71
N ALA A 89 -2.39 25.12 0.71
CA ALA A 89 -2.76 23.90 0.00
C ALA A 89 -2.71 22.65 0.90
N THR A 90 -3.66 21.74 0.66
CA THR A 90 -3.67 20.39 1.22
C THR A 90 -3.02 19.41 0.24
N LEU A 91 -1.99 18.69 0.68
CA LEU A 91 -1.38 17.60 -0.07
C LEU A 91 -2.12 16.30 0.20
N VAL A 92 -2.61 15.63 -0.84
CA VAL A 92 -3.24 14.32 -0.75
C VAL A 92 -2.37 13.28 -1.46
N ILE A 93 -1.95 12.25 -0.71
CA ILE A 93 -1.09 11.17 -1.19
C ILE A 93 -1.91 9.88 -1.25
N MET A 94 -1.98 9.25 -2.42
CA MET A 94 -2.86 8.10 -2.66
C MET A 94 -2.25 7.05 -3.62
N PRO A 95 -2.82 5.84 -3.73
CA PRO A 95 -2.50 4.93 -4.82
C PRO A 95 -2.84 5.54 -6.19
N PRO A 96 -2.05 5.29 -7.26
CA PRO A 96 -2.27 5.90 -8.57
C PRO A 96 -3.70 5.77 -9.14
N PRO A 97 -4.40 4.61 -9.00
CA PRO A 97 -5.77 4.48 -9.52
C PRO A 97 -6.79 5.44 -8.91
N LEU A 98 -6.51 6.00 -7.74
CA LEU A 98 -7.45 6.90 -7.05
C LEU A 98 -7.32 8.37 -7.49
N LEU A 99 -6.28 8.74 -8.24
CA LEU A 99 -6.09 10.13 -8.70
C LEU A 99 -7.31 10.65 -9.45
N GLY A 100 -7.78 9.89 -10.44
CA GLY A 100 -8.96 10.25 -11.22
C GLY A 100 -10.25 10.25 -10.38
N SER A 101 -10.39 9.29 -9.48
CA SER A 101 -11.55 9.22 -8.58
C SER A 101 -11.63 10.45 -7.66
N TRP A 102 -10.50 10.96 -7.16
CA TRP A 102 -10.49 12.18 -6.35
C TRP A 102 -10.89 13.41 -7.16
N GLU A 103 -10.38 13.55 -8.38
CA GLU A 103 -10.74 14.66 -9.28
C GLU A 103 -12.25 14.62 -9.61
N GLU A 104 -12.80 13.45 -9.90
CA GLU A 104 -14.23 13.25 -10.15
C GLU A 104 -15.09 13.61 -8.94
N GLN A 105 -14.69 13.18 -7.73
CA GLN A 105 -15.42 13.51 -6.51
C GLN A 105 -15.39 15.01 -6.20
N ILE A 106 -14.30 15.71 -6.54
CA ILE A 106 -14.23 17.17 -6.41
C ILE A 106 -15.17 17.81 -7.45
N SER A 107 -15.14 17.39 -8.71
CA SER A 107 -15.99 18.00 -9.75
C SER A 107 -17.49 17.72 -9.57
N GLU A 108 -17.85 16.58 -8.98
CA GLU A 108 -19.26 16.22 -8.74
C GLU A 108 -19.85 16.97 -7.53
N HIS A 109 -19.05 17.20 -6.49
CA HIS A 109 -19.56 17.66 -5.19
C HIS A 109 -19.17 19.09 -4.83
N VAL A 110 -18.34 19.77 -5.63
CA VAL A 110 -17.90 21.15 -5.38
C VAL A 110 -18.32 22.03 -6.56
N ALA A 111 -18.82 23.23 -6.26
CA ALA A 111 -19.19 24.19 -7.31
C ALA A 111 -17.96 24.66 -8.11
N ASP A 112 -18.13 24.81 -9.41
CA ASP A 112 -17.05 25.17 -10.34
C ASP A 112 -16.25 26.39 -9.86
N GLY A 113 -14.93 26.24 -9.81
CA GLY A 113 -14.00 27.29 -9.39
C GLY A 113 -13.93 27.57 -7.88
N SER A 114 -14.67 26.83 -7.05
CA SER A 114 -14.66 27.03 -5.58
C SER A 114 -13.50 26.30 -4.87
N LEU A 115 -12.99 25.22 -5.48
CA LEU A 115 -11.77 24.55 -5.05
C LEU A 115 -10.86 24.28 -6.24
N MET A 116 -9.63 24.76 -6.18
CA MET A 116 -8.62 24.54 -7.20
C MET A 116 -7.78 23.31 -6.86
N CYS A 117 -7.95 22.26 -7.66
CA CYS A 117 -7.23 21.01 -7.52
C CYS A 117 -6.18 20.85 -8.63
N ARG A 118 -4.98 20.38 -8.28
CA ARG A 118 -3.91 20.08 -9.24
C ARG A 118 -3.29 18.70 -8.99
N ARG A 119 -3.00 17.99 -10.07
CA ARG A 119 -2.27 16.73 -10.06
C ARG A 119 -0.76 16.99 -10.12
N HIS A 120 0.00 16.43 -9.17
CA HIS A 120 1.46 16.39 -9.17
C HIS A 120 1.94 14.95 -9.40
N HIS A 121 1.88 14.51 -10.66
CA HIS A 121 2.26 13.15 -11.08
C HIS A 121 2.66 13.12 -12.57
N GLY A 122 3.58 12.21 -12.95
CA GLY A 122 4.01 12.04 -14.34
C GLY A 122 4.54 13.33 -14.99
N GLN A 123 4.02 13.67 -16.17
CA GLN A 123 4.37 14.89 -16.91
C GLN A 123 3.69 16.15 -16.37
N THR A 124 2.64 16.00 -15.55
CA THR A 124 1.85 17.11 -14.97
C THR A 124 2.43 17.66 -13.66
N LYS A 125 3.64 17.23 -13.29
CA LYS A 125 4.31 17.70 -12.06
C LYS A 125 4.55 19.20 -12.12
N SER A 126 4.27 19.86 -11.00
CA SER A 126 4.55 21.29 -10.85
C SER A 126 6.06 21.53 -10.78
N ALA A 127 6.51 22.53 -11.56
CA ALA A 127 7.93 22.80 -11.75
C ALA A 127 8.43 23.95 -10.87
N SER A 128 7.55 24.84 -10.42
CA SER A 128 7.88 25.97 -9.54
C SER A 128 6.90 26.13 -8.38
N LEU A 129 7.33 26.88 -7.36
CA LEU A 129 6.50 27.22 -6.20
C LEU A 129 5.37 28.21 -6.54
N ASP A 130 5.56 29.06 -7.55
CA ASP A 130 4.53 30.02 -8.00
C ASP A 130 3.28 29.30 -8.53
N GLU A 131 3.42 28.05 -8.98
CA GLU A 131 2.27 27.23 -9.37
C GLU A 131 1.38 26.86 -8.18
N LEU A 132 1.90 26.87 -6.94
CA LEU A 132 1.08 26.61 -5.76
C LEU A 132 0.21 27.80 -5.36
N ASP A 133 0.42 28.96 -5.97
CA ASP A 133 -0.46 30.10 -5.76
C ASP A 133 -1.87 29.77 -6.27
N HIS A 134 -2.87 30.03 -5.42
CA HIS A 134 -4.28 29.76 -5.69
C HIS A 134 -4.62 28.27 -5.91
N VAL A 135 -3.81 27.34 -5.41
CA VAL A 135 -4.13 25.91 -5.37
C VAL A 135 -4.55 25.51 -3.96
N ASP A 136 -5.71 24.85 -3.83
CA ASP A 136 -6.24 24.39 -2.55
C ASP A 136 -5.89 22.92 -2.28
N ILE A 137 -5.82 22.11 -3.34
CA ILE A 137 -5.55 20.66 -3.25
C ILE A 137 -4.48 20.25 -4.25
N VAL A 138 -3.45 19.56 -3.77
CA VAL A 138 -2.44 18.90 -4.61
C VAL A 138 -2.56 17.39 -4.45
N LEU A 139 -2.83 16.68 -5.55
CA LEU A 139 -2.95 15.22 -5.59
C LEU A 139 -1.65 14.60 -6.07
N THR A 140 -1.12 13.63 -5.34
CA THR A 140 0.10 12.90 -5.72
C THR A 140 0.05 11.44 -5.28
N THR A 141 1.07 10.67 -5.67
CA THR A 141 1.16 9.25 -5.34
C THR A 141 2.28 8.96 -4.35
N TYR A 142 2.14 7.89 -3.57
CA TYR A 142 3.20 7.43 -2.66
C TYR A 142 4.53 7.21 -3.40
N HIS A 143 4.46 6.70 -4.62
CA HIS A 143 5.59 6.58 -5.51
C HIS A 143 6.26 7.94 -5.73
N THR A 144 5.48 8.94 -6.14
CA THR A 144 5.99 10.26 -6.57
C THR A 144 6.70 10.96 -5.42
N VAL A 145 6.11 10.89 -4.23
CA VAL A 145 6.72 11.37 -2.99
C VAL A 145 8.04 10.63 -2.73
N SER A 146 8.06 9.30 -2.86
CA SER A 146 9.28 8.52 -2.61
C SER A 146 10.41 8.80 -3.60
N THR A 147 10.11 9.03 -4.88
CA THR A 147 11.14 9.32 -5.89
C THR A 147 11.68 10.73 -5.71
N GLU A 148 10.82 11.69 -5.43
CA GLU A 148 11.22 13.08 -5.21
C GLU A 148 11.97 13.29 -3.89
N PHE A 149 11.64 12.54 -2.84
CA PHE A 149 12.40 12.57 -1.58
C PHE A 149 13.86 12.14 -1.77
N ARG A 150 14.08 11.13 -2.63
CA ARG A 150 15.43 10.65 -2.92
C ARG A 150 16.20 11.64 -3.77
N SER A 151 15.56 12.24 -4.77
CA SER A 151 16.20 13.24 -5.62
C SER A 151 16.43 14.57 -4.90
N GLU A 152 15.65 14.88 -3.86
CA GLU A 152 15.87 16.04 -2.99
C GLU A 152 17.25 16.00 -2.35
N SER A 153 17.69 14.81 -1.89
CA SER A 153 19.03 14.61 -1.30
C SER A 153 20.18 14.97 -2.25
N PHE A 154 19.91 15.03 -3.57
CA PHE A 154 20.90 15.34 -4.60
C PHE A 154 20.71 16.71 -5.25
N SER A 155 19.47 17.20 -5.37
CA SER A 155 19.13 18.40 -6.17
C SER A 155 18.39 19.50 -5.40
N GLY A 156 17.75 19.18 -4.27
CA GLY A 156 17.01 20.12 -3.42
C GLY A 156 15.82 20.84 -4.10
N LYS A 157 15.25 20.29 -5.18
CA LYS A 157 14.32 21.02 -6.07
C LYS A 157 12.84 20.61 -6.03
N SER A 158 12.44 19.59 -5.27
CA SER A 158 11.03 19.16 -5.26
C SER A 158 10.19 20.11 -4.43
N ILE A 159 9.11 20.63 -5.03
CA ILE A 159 8.14 21.47 -4.34
C ILE A 159 7.51 20.76 -3.13
N LEU A 160 7.43 19.42 -3.14
CA LEU A 160 6.79 18.63 -2.09
C LEU A 160 7.49 18.76 -0.74
N PHE A 161 8.80 19.02 -0.77
CA PHE A 161 9.66 19.07 0.42
C PHE A 161 10.19 20.48 0.72
N GLN A 162 10.07 21.42 -0.22
CA GLN A 162 10.44 22.83 -0.02
C GLN A 162 9.41 23.63 0.79
N VAL A 163 8.16 23.17 0.84
CA VAL A 163 7.07 23.88 1.53
C VAL A 163 6.51 23.11 2.71
N CYS A 164 5.99 23.85 3.67
CA CYS A 164 5.17 23.36 4.76
C CYS A 164 3.70 23.42 4.34
N TRP A 165 3.15 22.25 4.06
CA TRP A 165 1.74 22.06 3.72
C TRP A 165 0.82 22.39 4.90
N ARG A 166 -0.33 23.00 4.62
CA ARG A 166 -1.41 23.19 5.60
C ARG A 166 -1.85 21.85 6.19
N ARG A 167 -2.06 20.87 5.32
CA ARG A 167 -2.48 19.52 5.69
C ARG A 167 -1.85 18.50 4.74
N ILE A 168 -1.49 17.35 5.28
CA ILE A 168 -1.12 16.17 4.49
C ILE A 168 -2.13 15.08 4.80
N VAL A 169 -2.83 14.61 3.77
CA VAL A 169 -3.80 13.52 3.82
C VAL A 169 -3.18 12.31 3.13
N LEU A 170 -3.12 11.18 3.82
CA LEU A 170 -2.77 9.91 3.22
C LEU A 170 -4.06 9.15 2.98
N ASP A 171 -4.37 8.76 1.75
CA ASP A 171 -5.55 7.96 1.39
C ASP A 171 -5.15 6.52 1.06
N GLU A 172 -5.97 5.56 1.49
CA GLU A 172 -5.70 4.11 1.46
C GLU A 172 -4.29 3.74 1.95
N ALA A 173 -3.70 4.58 2.82
CA ALA A 173 -2.47 4.22 3.46
C ALA A 173 -2.78 2.99 4.31
N ARG A 174 -1.82 2.07 4.39
CA ARG A 174 -1.75 1.21 5.57
C ARG A 174 -1.80 2.04 6.87
N TRP A 175 -1.49 3.34 6.80
CA TRP A 175 -1.16 4.25 7.90
C TRP A 175 -1.74 5.70 7.82
N ALA A 176 -3.03 5.88 7.54
CA ALA A 176 -3.92 7.04 7.80
C ALA A 176 -5.01 7.12 6.71
N VAL A 177 -6.22 7.55 7.09
CA VAL A 177 -7.49 7.36 6.33
C VAL A 177 -7.67 5.92 5.81
N THR A 178 -7.96 4.99 6.73
CA THR A 178 -8.07 3.55 6.40
C THR A 178 -9.23 2.89 7.12
N GLY A 179 -9.99 2.02 6.44
CA GLY A 179 -11.08 1.27 7.08
C GLY A 179 -10.63 0.26 8.14
N THR A 180 -9.33 -0.06 8.19
CA THR A 180 -8.74 -1.08 9.08
C THR A 180 -7.33 -0.68 9.54
N PRO A 181 -7.19 0.20 10.56
CA PRO A 181 -5.90 0.77 10.96
C PRO A 181 -4.93 -0.21 11.63
N ILE A 182 -5.39 -1.39 12.05
CA ILE A 182 -4.56 -2.43 12.66
C ILE A 182 -4.61 -3.67 11.76
N TYR A 183 -3.48 -3.99 11.12
CA TYR A 183 -3.34 -5.21 10.34
C TYR A 183 -2.35 -6.16 11.02
N ASN A 184 -2.87 -7.29 11.51
CA ASN A 184 -2.15 -8.48 12.00
C ASN A 184 -1.22 -8.36 13.22
N ARG A 185 -0.74 -7.16 13.62
CA ARG A 185 0.10 -6.96 14.83
C ARG A 185 -0.18 -5.60 15.49
N LEU A 186 -0.18 -5.56 16.82
CA LEU A 186 -0.34 -4.33 17.63
C LEU A 186 0.66 -3.23 17.26
N GLY A 187 1.91 -3.60 16.98
CA GLY A 187 2.96 -2.66 16.57
C GLY A 187 2.72 -1.98 15.21
N GLY A 188 1.72 -2.41 14.44
CA GLY A 188 1.35 -1.76 13.18
C GLY A 188 0.85 -0.32 13.33
N LEU A 189 0.45 0.07 14.55
CA LEU A 189 -0.03 1.43 14.86
C LEU A 189 1.13 2.41 15.12
N VAL A 190 2.33 1.95 15.48
CA VAL A 190 3.44 2.84 15.87
C VAL A 190 3.91 3.77 14.75
N PRO A 191 4.13 3.30 13.50
CA PRO A 191 4.53 4.19 12.41
C PRO A 191 3.48 5.26 12.11
N LEU A 192 2.21 4.91 12.32
CA LEU A 192 1.06 5.81 12.26
C LEU A 192 1.22 6.92 13.30
N LEU A 193 1.34 6.56 14.57
CA LEU A 193 1.50 7.49 15.69
C LEU A 193 2.73 8.38 15.53
N ASN A 194 3.82 7.83 14.97
CA ASN A 194 5.02 8.58 14.62
C ASN A 194 4.76 9.61 13.51
N PHE A 195 4.10 9.21 12.42
CA PHE A 195 3.75 10.12 11.32
C PHE A 195 2.86 11.29 11.79
N ILE A 196 1.84 11.01 12.60
CA ILE A 196 1.00 12.05 13.19
C ILE A 196 1.65 12.74 14.40
N ARG A 197 2.81 12.28 14.90
CA ARG A 197 3.57 12.85 16.03
C ARG A 197 2.78 12.87 17.34
N VAL A 198 2.15 11.75 17.67
CA VAL A 198 1.39 11.59 18.93
C VAL A 198 2.35 11.44 20.09
N ASN A 199 2.62 12.49 20.86
CA ASN A 199 3.43 12.35 22.06
C ASN A 199 2.67 11.61 23.18
N PRO A 200 3.28 10.62 23.87
CA PRO A 200 4.65 10.11 23.73
C PRO A 200 4.76 8.83 22.88
N TYR A 201 3.69 8.45 22.17
CA TYR A 201 3.56 7.20 21.42
C TYR A 201 4.11 7.27 19.98
N ASP A 202 4.65 8.41 19.58
CA ASP A 202 5.53 8.58 18.44
C ASP A 202 6.89 7.89 18.65
N ASP A 203 7.25 7.62 19.91
CA ASP A 203 8.36 6.76 20.30
C ASP A 203 7.92 5.28 20.40
N PRO A 204 8.48 4.38 19.56
CA PRO A 204 8.23 2.94 19.62
C PRO A 204 8.50 2.31 20.98
N GLN A 205 9.52 2.78 21.72
CA GLN A 205 9.87 2.20 23.03
C GLN A 205 8.80 2.51 24.07
N ARG A 206 8.24 3.71 24.00
CA ARG A 206 7.15 4.11 24.89
C ARG A 206 5.88 3.31 24.61
N PHE A 207 5.53 3.15 23.34
CA PHE A 207 4.40 2.30 22.94
C PHE A 207 4.60 0.83 23.36
N ASP A 208 5.83 0.30 23.27
CA ASP A 208 6.13 -1.06 23.72
C ASP A 208 5.94 -1.19 25.23
N THR A 209 6.52 -0.29 26.01
CA THR A 209 6.46 -0.28 27.48
C THR A 209 5.01 -0.13 27.98
N ASP A 210 4.27 0.82 27.44
CA ASP A 210 2.96 1.19 27.97
C ASP A 210 1.82 0.30 27.44
N ILE A 211 1.99 -0.35 26.27
CA ILE A 211 0.92 -1.13 25.61
C ILE A 211 1.38 -2.53 25.21
N SER A 212 2.41 -2.65 24.38
CA SER A 212 2.73 -3.95 23.76
C SER A 212 3.29 -4.99 24.75
N GLN A 213 4.02 -4.56 25.78
CA GLN A 213 4.56 -5.42 26.83
C GLN A 213 3.45 -6.07 27.66
N PHE A 214 2.35 -5.35 27.92
CA PHE A 214 1.18 -5.89 28.60
C PHE A 214 0.56 -7.02 27.79
N TRP A 215 0.46 -6.87 26.46
CA TRP A 215 0.00 -7.95 25.58
C TRP A 215 0.97 -9.15 25.57
N LYS A 216 2.29 -8.90 25.47
CA LYS A 216 3.30 -9.97 25.46
C LYS A 216 3.38 -10.75 26.78
N SER A 217 3.07 -10.10 27.90
CA SER A 217 3.08 -10.70 29.24
C SER A 217 1.76 -11.38 29.63
N GLY A 218 0.76 -11.40 28.74
CA GLY A 218 -0.55 -12.01 28.97
C GLY A 218 -1.52 -11.15 29.79
N GLN A 219 -1.22 -9.86 29.97
CA GLN A 219 -2.11 -8.87 30.60
C GLN A 219 -3.01 -8.19 29.55
N ASP A 220 -3.75 -9.01 28.80
CA ASP A 220 -4.48 -8.59 27.61
C ASP A 220 -5.54 -7.51 27.91
N GLN A 221 -6.21 -7.59 29.06
CA GLN A 221 -7.24 -6.62 29.43
C GLN A 221 -6.68 -5.20 29.58
N THR A 222 -5.54 -5.04 30.25
CA THR A 222 -4.87 -3.75 30.41
C THR A 222 -4.39 -3.22 29.06
N ALA A 223 -3.79 -4.09 28.23
CA ALA A 223 -3.34 -3.72 26.89
C ALA A 223 -4.51 -3.23 26.00
N ILE A 224 -5.64 -3.96 26.02
CA ILE A 224 -6.86 -3.61 25.27
C ILE A 224 -7.43 -2.28 25.78
N GLN A 225 -7.56 -2.09 27.09
CA GLN A 225 -8.10 -0.85 27.66
C GLN A 225 -7.25 0.36 27.27
N ARG A 226 -5.92 0.25 27.39
CA ARG A 226 -5.00 1.33 27.00
C ARG A 226 -5.07 1.61 25.50
N LEU A 227 -5.12 0.57 24.67
CA LEU A 227 -5.28 0.73 23.23
C LEU A 227 -6.63 1.35 22.85
N GLN A 228 -7.72 0.98 23.52
CA GLN A 228 -9.06 1.54 23.31
C GLN A 228 -9.10 3.02 23.67
N ARG A 229 -8.52 3.40 24.82
CA ARG A 229 -8.41 4.81 25.21
C ARG A 229 -7.59 5.60 24.18
N LEU A 230 -6.39 5.11 23.82
CA LEU A 230 -5.53 5.76 22.83
C LEU A 230 -6.23 5.90 21.48
N SER A 231 -6.92 4.84 21.05
CA SER A 231 -7.71 4.83 19.82
C SER A 231 -8.86 5.82 19.88
N SER A 232 -9.56 5.94 21.01
CA SER A 232 -10.71 6.85 21.16
C SER A 232 -10.31 8.33 21.06
N CYS A 233 -9.08 8.68 21.44
CA CYS A 233 -8.56 10.04 21.35
C CYS A 233 -8.06 10.43 19.95
N LEU A 234 -7.85 9.45 19.06
CA LEU A 234 -7.17 9.65 17.77
C LEU A 234 -8.00 9.22 16.56
N LEU A 235 -8.83 8.19 16.72
CA LEU A 235 -9.58 7.56 15.65
C LEU A 235 -11.02 8.06 15.65
N LEU A 236 -11.46 8.60 14.52
CA LEU A 236 -12.87 8.68 14.20
C LEU A 236 -13.27 7.41 13.46
N ARG A 237 -14.06 6.53 14.08
CA ARG A 237 -14.59 5.31 13.47
C ARG A 237 -16.09 5.18 13.68
N ARG A 238 -16.85 5.52 12.66
CA ARG A 238 -18.31 5.38 12.57
C ARG A 238 -18.67 3.91 12.30
N ALA A 239 -19.78 3.46 12.88
CA ALA A 239 -20.27 2.10 12.70
C ALA A 239 -20.91 1.90 11.31
N LYS A 240 -20.81 0.68 10.75
CA LYS A 240 -21.44 0.34 9.46
C LYS A 240 -22.97 0.45 9.47
N GLY A 241 -23.62 0.39 10.64
CA GLY A 241 -25.07 0.45 10.78
C GLY A 241 -25.71 1.83 10.57
N ILE A 242 -24.93 2.82 10.14
CA ILE A 242 -25.45 4.17 9.83
C ILE A 242 -26.07 4.22 8.43
N THR A 243 -25.75 3.25 7.57
CA THR A 243 -26.31 3.15 6.21
C THR A 243 -27.30 1.99 6.13
N ASP A 244 -28.46 2.23 5.53
CA ASP A 244 -29.50 1.22 5.27
C ASP A 244 -29.08 0.26 4.13
N LEU A 245 -28.02 -0.50 4.36
CA LEU A 245 -27.53 -1.50 3.43
C LEU A 245 -28.30 -2.82 3.60
N PRO A 246 -28.59 -3.55 2.51
CA PRO A 246 -29.17 -4.87 2.60
C PRO A 246 -28.23 -5.84 3.34
N PRO A 247 -28.76 -6.88 3.99
CA PRO A 247 -27.94 -7.85 4.70
C PRO A 247 -27.00 -8.57 3.74
N ARG A 248 -25.72 -8.62 4.09
CA ARG A 248 -24.70 -9.41 3.38
C ARG A 248 -25.06 -10.90 3.49
N ARG A 249 -25.06 -11.61 2.36
CA ARG A 249 -25.22 -13.06 2.29
C ARG A 249 -23.98 -13.66 1.65
N ASP A 250 -23.28 -14.49 2.41
CA ASP A 250 -22.11 -15.21 1.93
C ASP A 250 -22.53 -16.62 1.50
N PHE A 251 -22.21 -17.01 0.27
CA PHE A 251 -22.48 -18.34 -0.27
C PHE A 251 -21.17 -19.09 -0.48
N LEU A 252 -21.06 -20.28 0.11
CA LEU A 252 -19.92 -21.17 -0.11
C LEU A 252 -20.32 -22.25 -1.11
N LEU A 253 -19.78 -22.17 -2.32
CA LEU A 253 -20.02 -23.14 -3.38
C LEU A 253 -18.84 -24.10 -3.49
N SER A 254 -19.10 -25.39 -3.24
CA SER A 254 -18.11 -26.44 -3.45
C SER A 254 -18.07 -26.82 -4.93
N VAL A 255 -16.90 -26.69 -5.55
CA VAL A 255 -16.69 -27.04 -6.96
C VAL A 255 -16.20 -28.49 -7.05
N GLN A 256 -16.91 -29.31 -7.82
CA GLN A 256 -16.45 -30.64 -8.19
C GLN A 256 -15.52 -30.51 -9.40
N VAL A 257 -14.24 -30.82 -9.20
CA VAL A 257 -13.25 -30.85 -10.29
C VAL A 257 -13.43 -32.13 -11.12
N THR A 258 -13.13 -32.07 -12.41
CA THR A 258 -13.18 -33.27 -13.26
C THR A 258 -12.15 -34.30 -12.81
N HIS A 259 -12.37 -35.56 -13.17
CA HIS A 259 -11.42 -36.63 -12.85
C HIS A 259 -10.02 -36.37 -13.44
N GLU A 260 -9.97 -35.77 -14.63
CA GLU A 260 -8.74 -35.39 -15.31
C GLU A 260 -7.99 -34.29 -14.56
N GLU A 261 -8.68 -33.21 -14.17
CA GLU A 261 -8.09 -32.14 -13.36
C GLU A 261 -7.62 -32.65 -12.00
N ARG A 262 -8.42 -33.52 -11.35
CA ARG A 262 -8.06 -34.14 -10.07
C ARG A 262 -6.76 -34.94 -10.18
N ALA A 263 -6.65 -35.79 -11.20
CA ALA A 263 -5.47 -36.62 -11.41
C ALA A 263 -4.20 -35.77 -11.63
N VAL A 264 -4.29 -34.67 -12.36
CA VAL A 264 -3.17 -33.75 -12.57
C VAL A 264 -2.83 -32.99 -11.28
N TYR A 265 -3.83 -32.49 -10.56
CA TYR A 265 -3.64 -31.81 -9.29
C TYR A 265 -2.95 -32.72 -8.27
N ASP A 266 -3.34 -33.99 -8.16
CA ASP A 266 -2.74 -34.93 -7.23
C ASP A 266 -1.25 -35.17 -7.53
N ARG A 267 -0.89 -35.28 -8.80
CA ARG A 267 0.53 -35.37 -9.20
C ARG A 267 1.31 -34.11 -8.85
N LEU A 268 0.76 -32.92 -9.12
CA LEU A 268 1.39 -31.65 -8.75
C LEU A 268 1.54 -31.54 -7.24
N ARG A 269 0.52 -31.95 -6.48
CA ARG A 269 0.52 -31.95 -5.02
C ARG A 269 1.61 -32.84 -4.44
N GLU A 270 1.75 -34.07 -4.95
CA GLU A 270 2.83 -34.99 -4.53
C GLU A 270 4.21 -34.41 -4.82
N GLN A 271 4.42 -33.82 -6.00
CA GLN A 271 5.67 -33.15 -6.35
C GLN A 271 5.96 -31.96 -5.42
N THR A 272 4.93 -31.16 -5.11
CA THR A 272 5.06 -30.05 -4.15
C THR A 272 5.46 -30.55 -2.78
N ILE A 273 4.83 -31.61 -2.25
CA ILE A 273 5.17 -32.19 -0.95
C ILE A 273 6.64 -32.61 -0.92
N ASN A 274 7.10 -33.36 -1.92
CA ASN A 274 8.50 -33.82 -1.98
C ASN A 274 9.49 -32.64 -2.01
N LYS A 275 9.21 -31.59 -2.78
CA LYS A 275 10.05 -30.38 -2.85
C LYS A 275 10.07 -29.59 -1.53
N VAL A 276 8.95 -29.56 -0.81
CA VAL A 276 8.86 -28.92 0.50
C VAL A 276 9.67 -29.70 1.54
N ASP A 277 9.51 -31.02 1.57
CA ASP A 277 10.25 -31.90 2.48
C ASP A 277 11.76 -31.83 2.22
N GLU A 278 12.18 -31.83 0.96
CA GLU A 278 13.58 -31.60 0.58
C GLU A 278 14.11 -30.23 1.04
N ALA A 279 13.29 -29.19 1.01
CA ALA A 279 13.68 -27.85 1.44
C ALA A 279 13.78 -27.73 2.97
N LEU A 280 12.95 -28.47 3.72
CA LEU A 280 12.96 -28.52 5.18
C LEU A 280 14.14 -29.34 5.73
N ASN A 281 14.62 -30.34 4.97
CA ASN A 281 15.70 -31.23 5.40
C ASN A 281 17.13 -30.74 5.06
N ARG A 282 17.31 -29.57 4.40
CA ARG A 282 18.65 -29.01 4.12
C ARG A 282 19.13 -28.17 5.30
N ASP A 283 20.31 -28.52 5.84
CA ASP A 283 20.90 -27.96 7.07
C ASP A 283 20.99 -26.41 7.14
N HIS A 284 20.93 -25.94 8.39
CA HIS A 284 20.36 -24.67 8.87
C HIS A 284 21.11 -23.34 8.66
N GLU A 285 22.27 -23.26 7.98
CA GLU A 285 23.13 -22.07 8.22
C GLU A 285 23.09 -20.94 7.17
N ALA A 286 22.38 -21.05 6.04
CA ALA A 286 22.37 -19.94 5.05
C ALA A 286 21.12 -19.77 4.14
N SER A 287 20.04 -20.54 4.32
CA SER A 287 19.01 -20.68 3.26
C SER A 287 17.54 -20.67 3.69
N GLU A 288 17.19 -20.21 4.90
CA GLU A 288 15.78 -20.18 5.35
C GLU A 288 14.88 -19.31 4.45
N ALA A 289 15.37 -18.14 4.02
CA ALA A 289 14.60 -17.23 3.15
C ALA A 289 14.37 -17.81 1.74
N ARG A 290 15.33 -18.55 1.17
CA ARG A 290 15.17 -19.21 -0.14
C ARG A 290 14.28 -20.44 -0.06
N GLY A 291 14.34 -21.18 1.05
CA GLY A 291 13.46 -22.32 1.33
C GLY A 291 12.00 -21.87 1.39
N TYR A 292 11.70 -20.84 2.20
CA TYR A 292 10.33 -20.31 2.34
C TYR A 292 9.77 -19.76 1.03
N VAL A 293 10.56 -18.98 0.28
CA VAL A 293 10.16 -18.45 -1.04
C VAL A 293 9.86 -19.59 -2.02
N ASN A 294 10.65 -20.67 -2.01
CA ASN A 294 10.39 -21.84 -2.85
C ASN A 294 9.08 -22.57 -2.45
N VAL A 295 8.82 -22.73 -1.14
CA VAL A 295 7.57 -23.35 -0.64
C VAL A 295 6.34 -22.55 -1.05
N VAL A 296 6.35 -21.23 -0.89
CA VAL A 296 5.22 -20.35 -1.28
C VAL A 296 4.95 -20.46 -2.78
N GLN A 297 6.01 -20.48 -3.61
CA GLN A 297 5.88 -20.69 -5.06
C GLN A 297 5.23 -22.04 -5.39
N GLN A 298 5.58 -23.12 -4.68
CA GLN A 298 4.93 -24.41 -4.92
C GLN A 298 3.44 -24.41 -4.53
N ILE A 299 3.08 -23.78 -3.40
CA ILE A 299 1.67 -23.63 -2.99
C ILE A 299 0.89 -22.82 -4.02
N GLU A 300 1.52 -21.79 -4.59
CA GLU A 300 0.91 -20.96 -5.60
C GLU A 300 0.69 -21.68 -6.93
N SER A 301 1.60 -22.54 -7.36
CA SER A 301 1.38 -23.43 -8.50
C SER A 301 0.11 -24.26 -8.32
N LEU A 302 -0.13 -24.81 -7.12
CA LEU A 302 -1.36 -25.54 -6.81
C LEU A 302 -2.60 -24.63 -6.88
N ARG A 303 -2.52 -23.40 -6.32
CA ARG A 303 -3.62 -22.43 -6.37
C ARG A 303 -3.95 -22.00 -7.80
N LEU A 304 -2.93 -21.81 -8.63
CA LEU A 304 -3.08 -21.42 -10.03
C LEU A 304 -3.69 -22.56 -10.85
N PHE A 305 -3.25 -23.80 -10.62
CA PHE A 305 -3.89 -24.98 -11.21
C PHE A 305 -5.37 -25.06 -10.85
N CYS A 306 -5.76 -24.81 -9.59
CA CYS A 306 -7.18 -24.78 -9.21
C CYS A 306 -8.01 -23.73 -9.97
N ASN A 307 -7.38 -22.69 -10.54
CA ASN A 307 -8.06 -21.68 -11.35
C ASN A 307 -8.04 -22.01 -12.85
N LEU A 308 -6.89 -22.49 -13.37
CA LEU A 308 -6.65 -22.71 -14.80
C LEU A 308 -6.90 -24.14 -15.28
N GLY A 309 -7.07 -25.10 -14.36
CA GLY A 309 -7.30 -26.51 -14.69
C GLY A 309 -6.23 -27.07 -15.62
N LEU A 310 -6.66 -27.85 -16.61
CA LEU A 310 -5.76 -28.49 -17.59
C LEU A 310 -4.97 -27.49 -18.45
N GLN A 311 -5.43 -26.25 -18.57
CA GLN A 311 -4.75 -25.18 -19.30
C GLN A 311 -3.49 -24.67 -18.60
N TYR A 312 -3.25 -25.09 -17.35
CA TYR A 312 -2.04 -24.74 -16.59
C TYR A 312 -0.73 -25.08 -17.34
N HIS A 313 -0.70 -26.18 -18.10
CA HIS A 313 0.50 -26.63 -18.83
C HIS A 313 0.67 -25.96 -20.21
N SER A 314 -0.31 -25.17 -20.66
CA SER A 314 -0.16 -24.31 -21.84
C SER A 314 0.72 -23.08 -21.55
N ARG A 315 1.11 -22.89 -20.28
CA ARG A 315 2.13 -21.92 -19.87
C ARG A 315 3.51 -22.55 -20.14
N PRO A 316 4.49 -21.83 -20.71
CA PRO A 316 5.83 -22.38 -20.92
C PRO A 316 6.38 -22.94 -19.61
N GLU A 317 6.57 -24.26 -19.56
CA GLU A 317 7.11 -24.96 -18.39
C GLU A 317 8.49 -24.37 -18.07
N ILE A 318 8.60 -23.75 -16.90
CA ILE A 318 9.90 -23.45 -16.31
C ILE A 318 10.41 -24.76 -15.71
N THR A 319 10.99 -25.61 -16.55
CA THR A 319 11.86 -26.68 -16.07
C THR A 319 13.05 -26.03 -15.37
N LEU A 320 13.06 -26.09 -14.03
CA LEU A 320 14.15 -25.69 -13.13
C LEU A 320 15.39 -26.62 -13.27
N GLY A 321 15.81 -26.88 -14.51
CA GLY A 321 16.97 -27.70 -14.87
C GLY A 321 17.76 -27.15 -16.05
N SER A 322 17.32 -26.04 -16.67
CA SER A 322 18.09 -25.34 -17.70
C SER A 322 19.02 -24.31 -17.05
N SER A 323 20.32 -24.40 -17.30
CA SER A 323 21.37 -23.56 -16.69
C SER A 323 21.35 -22.08 -17.12
N ASP A 324 20.25 -21.58 -17.67
CA ASP A 324 20.22 -20.34 -18.44
C ASP A 324 19.17 -19.35 -17.86
N TRP A 325 19.54 -18.71 -16.74
CA TRP A 325 18.71 -17.74 -16.00
C TRP A 325 18.07 -16.68 -16.91
N SER A 326 18.78 -16.25 -17.95
CA SER A 326 18.33 -15.26 -18.93
C SER A 326 17.03 -15.63 -19.65
N LYS A 327 16.75 -16.93 -19.84
CA LYS A 327 15.53 -17.39 -20.52
C LYS A 327 14.31 -17.42 -19.60
N VAL A 328 14.53 -17.60 -18.30
CA VAL A 328 13.49 -17.86 -17.30
C VAL A 328 13.15 -16.60 -16.49
N ALA A 329 14.12 -15.69 -16.35
CA ALA A 329 14.02 -14.51 -15.49
C ALA A 329 12.77 -13.66 -15.74
N GLN A 330 12.40 -13.42 -17.00
CA GLN A 330 11.22 -12.60 -17.35
C GLN A 330 9.92 -13.23 -16.84
N SER A 331 9.76 -14.55 -16.95
CA SER A 331 8.53 -15.24 -16.52
C SER A 331 8.39 -15.25 -15.00
N ILE A 332 9.50 -15.48 -14.29
CA ILE A 332 9.54 -15.40 -12.81
C ILE A 332 9.32 -13.95 -12.36
N PHE A 333 9.92 -12.99 -13.05
CA PHE A 333 9.73 -11.56 -12.77
C PHE A 333 8.27 -11.15 -12.90
N ASN A 334 7.60 -11.51 -14.01
CA ASN A 334 6.17 -11.24 -14.21
C ASN A 334 5.31 -11.87 -13.11
N SER A 335 5.61 -13.12 -12.74
CA SER A 335 4.88 -13.80 -11.68
C SER A 335 5.07 -13.08 -10.33
N GLN A 336 6.31 -12.75 -9.96
CA GLN A 336 6.57 -12.10 -8.68
C GLN A 336 6.03 -10.67 -8.59
N ILE A 337 6.06 -9.88 -9.67
CA ILE A 337 5.58 -8.49 -9.63
C ILE A 337 4.05 -8.42 -9.50
N GLU A 338 3.34 -9.44 -10.01
CA GLU A 338 1.90 -9.60 -9.80
C GLU A 338 1.55 -10.00 -8.35
N MET A 339 2.42 -10.76 -7.69
CA MET A 339 2.17 -11.28 -6.34
C MET A 339 2.55 -10.30 -5.24
N GLN A 340 3.63 -9.55 -5.45
CA GLN A 340 4.19 -8.66 -4.47
C GLN A 340 4.88 -7.46 -5.11
N SER A 341 4.76 -6.31 -4.46
CA SER A 341 5.56 -5.13 -4.75
C SER A 341 7.04 -5.48 -4.61
N MET A 342 7.78 -5.45 -5.73
CA MET A 342 9.22 -5.66 -5.69
C MET A 342 9.94 -4.37 -5.31
N ILE A 343 11.00 -4.48 -4.52
CA ILE A 343 11.75 -3.30 -4.05
C ILE A 343 13.15 -3.31 -4.68
N CYS A 344 13.48 -2.25 -5.42
CA CYS A 344 14.80 -2.03 -5.98
C CYS A 344 15.84 -2.00 -4.86
N THR A 345 16.90 -2.80 -4.98
CA THR A 345 17.88 -2.94 -3.89
C THR A 345 18.82 -1.75 -3.73
N GLN A 346 18.86 -0.84 -4.70
CA GLN A 346 19.76 0.31 -4.66
C GLN A 346 19.08 1.57 -4.14
N CYS A 347 17.87 1.86 -4.62
CA CYS A 347 17.13 3.03 -4.17
C CYS A 347 16.04 2.69 -3.17
N ALA A 348 15.66 1.41 -2.97
CA ALA A 348 14.47 0.99 -2.23
C ALA A 348 13.13 1.35 -2.92
N PHE A 349 13.16 1.54 -4.23
CA PHE A 349 11.99 1.89 -5.04
C PHE A 349 11.02 0.71 -5.23
N ILE A 350 9.71 0.93 -5.03
CA ILE A 350 8.70 -0.10 -5.30
C ILE A 350 8.44 -0.15 -6.80
N VAL A 351 8.88 -1.23 -7.43
CA VAL A 351 8.62 -1.56 -8.82
C VAL A 351 7.23 -2.21 -8.88
N ASP A 352 6.26 -1.50 -9.48
CA ASP A 352 4.87 -1.93 -9.63
C ASP A 352 4.44 -1.89 -11.11
N VAL A 353 3.51 -2.78 -11.51
CA VAL A 353 2.88 -2.82 -12.84
C VAL A 353 1.99 -1.60 -13.06
N GLY A 354 1.39 -1.06 -11.99
CA GLY A 354 0.38 0.01 -12.04
C GLY A 354 0.83 1.32 -12.69
N GLU A 355 2.13 1.65 -12.67
CA GLU A 355 2.64 2.87 -13.31
C GLU A 355 2.67 2.78 -14.84
N SER A 356 2.81 1.57 -15.38
CA SER A 356 2.91 1.37 -16.83
C SER A 356 1.57 1.54 -17.58
N LEU A 357 0.45 1.54 -16.85
CA LEU A 357 -0.89 1.72 -17.42
C LEU A 357 -1.32 3.20 -17.52
N LEU A 358 -0.55 4.11 -16.92
CA LEU A 358 -0.84 5.55 -16.89
C LEU A 358 0.11 6.36 -17.77
N ASP A 359 1.29 5.82 -18.10
CA ASP A 359 2.22 6.41 -19.06
C ASP A 359 1.82 5.98 -20.48
N ASP A 360 1.26 6.91 -21.25
CA ASP A 360 0.79 6.78 -22.64
C ASP A 360 1.93 6.58 -23.67
N ALA A 361 3.04 5.96 -23.28
CA ALA A 361 4.22 5.79 -24.13
C ALA A 361 4.80 4.38 -24.04
N THR A 362 5.03 3.81 -25.22
CA THR A 362 5.69 2.56 -25.63
C THR A 362 7.12 2.33 -25.10
N THR A 363 7.46 2.87 -23.94
CA THR A 363 8.81 2.85 -23.39
C THR A 363 9.00 1.59 -22.55
N TYR A 364 9.45 0.51 -23.18
CA TYR A 364 9.92 -0.70 -22.50
C TYR A 364 11.06 -0.33 -21.53
N ARG A 365 10.77 -0.26 -20.23
CA ARG A 365 11.78 0.05 -19.21
C ARG A 365 12.53 -1.22 -18.83
N GLU A 366 13.78 -1.32 -19.28
CA GLU A 366 14.70 -2.42 -18.98
C GLU A 366 15.14 -2.37 -17.50
N GLN A 367 15.02 -3.49 -16.80
CA GLN A 367 15.37 -3.66 -15.39
C GLN A 367 16.29 -4.86 -15.24
N LEU A 368 17.01 -4.95 -14.12
CA LEU A 368 17.89 -6.09 -13.85
C LEU A 368 17.35 -6.94 -12.71
N TYR A 369 17.06 -8.20 -13.00
CA TYR A 369 16.49 -9.15 -12.06
C TYR A 369 17.47 -10.30 -11.75
N PHE A 370 17.71 -10.53 -10.47
CA PHE A 370 18.64 -11.55 -9.98
C PHE A 370 17.90 -12.82 -9.59
N SER A 371 18.54 -13.97 -9.77
CA SER A 371 18.03 -15.29 -9.34
C SER A 371 17.78 -15.42 -7.83
N CYS A 372 18.25 -14.47 -7.02
CA CYS A 372 17.88 -14.34 -5.61
C CYS A 372 16.61 -13.53 -5.36
N SER A 373 15.82 -13.23 -6.40
CA SER A 373 14.60 -12.40 -6.33
C SER A 373 14.85 -10.95 -5.90
N ARG A 374 16.06 -10.43 -6.13
CA ARG A 374 16.39 -9.00 -5.96
C ARG A 374 16.29 -8.30 -7.32
N ILE A 375 15.94 -7.01 -7.32
CA ILE A 375 15.79 -6.23 -8.54
C ILE A 375 16.51 -4.89 -8.47
N ILE A 376 16.93 -4.37 -9.63
CA ILE A 376 17.37 -3.00 -9.85
C ILE A 376 16.42 -2.36 -10.86
N CYS A 377 15.76 -1.27 -10.47
CA CYS A 377 14.83 -0.55 -11.34
C CYS A 377 15.56 0.09 -12.54
N ALA A 378 14.80 0.49 -13.56
CA ALA A 378 15.35 1.02 -14.80
C ALA A 378 16.19 2.29 -14.62
N GLU A 379 15.79 3.16 -13.68
CA GLU A 379 16.51 4.39 -13.33
C GLU A 379 17.89 4.07 -12.73
N CYS A 380 17.93 3.25 -11.68
CA CYS A 380 19.19 2.83 -11.07
C CYS A 380 20.07 2.03 -12.05
N LEU A 381 19.47 1.23 -12.93
CA LEU A 381 20.23 0.52 -13.96
C LEU A 381 20.89 1.50 -14.95
N SER A 382 20.17 2.55 -15.33
CA SER A 382 20.66 3.61 -16.21
C SER A 382 21.77 4.42 -15.55
N ASP A 383 21.63 4.77 -14.27
CA ASP A 383 22.65 5.49 -13.50
C ASP A 383 23.94 4.65 -13.35
N ASN A 384 23.81 3.36 -13.03
CA ASN A 384 24.96 2.46 -12.97
C ASN A 384 25.68 2.34 -14.32
N ARG A 385 24.94 2.31 -15.44
CA ARG A 385 25.53 2.32 -16.79
C ARG A 385 26.32 3.61 -17.05
N ARG A 386 25.82 4.77 -16.60
CA ARG A 386 26.53 6.07 -16.70
C ARG A 386 27.79 6.11 -15.83
N SER A 387 27.75 5.49 -14.66
CA SER A 387 28.88 5.45 -13.71
C SER A 387 29.85 4.28 -13.94
N GLY A 388 29.60 3.40 -14.91
CA GLY A 388 30.45 2.23 -15.21
C GLY A 388 30.45 1.14 -14.12
N GLN A 389 29.50 1.18 -13.19
CA GLN A 389 29.39 0.20 -12.11
C GLN A 389 28.51 -0.97 -12.52
N LYS A 390 28.93 -2.20 -12.21
CA LYS A 390 28.06 -3.37 -12.37
C LYS A 390 27.18 -3.52 -11.13
N PRO A 391 25.85 -3.43 -11.26
CA PRO A 391 24.94 -3.69 -10.14
C PRO A 391 25.11 -5.14 -9.64
N VAL A 392 25.12 -5.30 -8.31
CA VAL A 392 25.25 -6.61 -7.66
C VAL A 392 24.12 -6.80 -6.65
N CYS A 393 23.68 -8.04 -6.48
CA CYS A 393 22.65 -8.39 -5.51
C CYS A 393 23.15 -8.46 -4.06
N GLY A 394 24.45 -8.27 -3.79
CA GLY A 394 25.04 -8.33 -2.45
C GLY A 394 25.35 -9.74 -1.92
N HIS A 395 25.03 -10.81 -2.66
CA HIS A 395 25.42 -12.17 -2.31
C HIS A 395 26.83 -12.51 -2.84
N ARG A 396 27.55 -13.39 -2.13
CA ARG A 396 28.82 -13.99 -2.58
C ARG A 396 28.69 -15.52 -2.63
N PRO A 397 28.93 -16.18 -3.79
CA PRO A 397 29.17 -15.59 -5.11
C PRO A 397 27.94 -14.82 -5.65
N THR A 398 28.17 -13.89 -6.57
CA THR A 398 27.11 -13.06 -7.17
C THR A 398 26.09 -13.93 -7.88
N CYS A 399 24.81 -13.73 -7.56
CA CYS A 399 23.73 -14.48 -8.21
C CYS A 399 23.63 -14.12 -9.70
N PRO A 400 23.31 -15.09 -10.58
CA PRO A 400 22.95 -14.81 -11.97
C PRO A 400 21.90 -13.71 -12.08
N ALA A 401 22.10 -12.82 -13.05
CA ALA A 401 21.25 -11.66 -13.30
C ALA A 401 20.84 -11.63 -14.78
N ALA A 402 19.64 -11.15 -15.07
CA ALA A 402 19.11 -11.04 -16.42
C ALA A 402 18.24 -9.79 -16.55
N ASN A 403 18.23 -9.22 -17.75
CA ASN A 403 17.39 -8.06 -18.02
C ASN A 403 15.94 -8.49 -18.22
N VAL A 404 15.03 -7.76 -17.58
CA VAL A 404 13.58 -7.99 -17.63
C VAL A 404 12.85 -6.67 -17.88
N PHE A 405 11.64 -6.75 -18.41
CA PHE A 405 10.85 -5.59 -18.82
C PHE A 405 9.50 -5.56 -18.11
N ILE A 406 9.02 -4.35 -17.82
CA ILE A 406 7.61 -4.10 -17.46
C ILE A 406 6.91 -3.54 -18.70
N GLY A 407 5.86 -4.21 -19.15
CA GLY A 407 5.03 -3.77 -20.28
C GLY A 407 3.90 -4.75 -20.57
N GLY A 408 2.77 -4.24 -21.09
CA GLY A 408 1.44 -4.87 -21.26
C GLY A 408 1.34 -6.18 -22.07
N THR A 409 2.46 -6.82 -22.33
CA THR A 409 2.59 -8.14 -22.97
C THR A 409 2.02 -9.31 -22.17
N VAL A 410 1.31 -9.09 -21.06
CA VAL A 410 0.47 -10.16 -20.48
C VAL A 410 -0.82 -10.30 -21.29
N VAL A 411 -1.37 -9.24 -21.87
CA VAL A 411 -2.61 -9.30 -22.66
C VAL A 411 -2.31 -9.50 -24.15
N GLU A 412 -1.34 -8.77 -24.71
CA GLU A 412 -1.08 -8.84 -26.16
C GLU A 412 -0.37 -10.12 -26.62
N LYS A 413 0.53 -10.69 -25.80
CA LYS A 413 1.13 -11.99 -26.14
C LYS A 413 0.16 -13.16 -25.99
N LEU A 414 -0.92 -13.02 -25.21
CA LEU A 414 -2.00 -14.01 -25.23
C LEU A 414 -2.74 -13.98 -26.58
N SER A 415 -3.00 -12.79 -27.15
CA SER A 415 -3.58 -12.66 -28.49
C SER A 415 -2.66 -13.14 -29.62
N ASP A 416 -1.35 -12.86 -29.54
CA ASP A 416 -0.39 -13.30 -30.58
C ASP A 416 -0.06 -14.80 -30.50
N LEU A 417 -0.07 -15.38 -29.30
CA LEU A 417 0.05 -16.84 -29.12
C LEU A 417 -1.22 -17.58 -29.56
N VAL A 418 -2.40 -16.95 -29.47
CA VAL A 418 -3.66 -17.48 -30.00
C VAL A 418 -3.70 -17.43 -31.53
N HIS A 419 -3.04 -16.45 -32.18
CA HIS A 419 -3.02 -16.34 -33.64
C HIS A 419 -1.94 -17.17 -34.37
N HIS A 420 -0.87 -17.60 -33.68
CA HIS A 420 0.16 -18.44 -34.29
C HIS A 420 0.08 -19.94 -33.96
N GLN A 421 -1.00 -20.41 -33.32
CA GLN A 421 -1.26 -21.84 -33.08
C GLN A 421 -2.53 -22.37 -33.77
N THR A 422 -2.86 -21.88 -34.96
CA THR A 422 -3.78 -22.58 -35.87
C THR A 422 -3.08 -23.75 -36.57
N GLU A 423 -2.70 -24.76 -35.79
CA GLU A 423 -2.97 -26.14 -36.18
C GLU A 423 -3.89 -26.72 -35.09
N PRO A 424 -5.13 -27.11 -35.42
CA PRO A 424 -6.09 -27.55 -34.42
C PRO A 424 -5.68 -28.92 -33.88
N GLN A 425 -5.13 -28.96 -32.66
CA GLN A 425 -5.17 -30.18 -31.87
C GLN A 425 -6.63 -30.41 -31.40
N PRO A 426 -7.24 -31.57 -31.70
CA PRO A 426 -8.69 -31.70 -31.72
C PRO A 426 -9.38 -31.85 -30.35
N ASN A 427 -8.74 -31.54 -29.20
CA ASN A 427 -9.28 -31.89 -27.88
C ASN A 427 -9.13 -30.84 -26.75
N LEU A 428 -8.89 -29.55 -27.03
CA LEU A 428 -8.64 -28.54 -25.97
C LEU A 428 -9.71 -27.42 -25.91
N ALA A 429 -10.98 -27.80 -25.77
CA ALA A 429 -12.12 -26.86 -25.76
C ALA A 429 -12.96 -26.87 -24.46
N SER A 430 -12.44 -27.40 -23.35
CA SER A 430 -13.13 -27.34 -22.06
C SER A 430 -12.58 -26.23 -21.17
N LEU A 431 -13.48 -25.48 -20.54
CA LEU A 431 -13.14 -24.47 -19.54
C LEU A 431 -12.77 -25.19 -18.22
N PRO A 432 -11.93 -24.58 -17.36
CA PRO A 432 -11.61 -25.17 -16.06
C PRO A 432 -12.86 -25.32 -15.20
N SER A 433 -12.96 -26.40 -14.40
CA SER A 433 -14.19 -26.70 -13.61
C SER A 433 -14.64 -25.53 -12.72
N LYS A 434 -13.68 -24.78 -12.18
CA LYS A 434 -13.94 -23.61 -11.33
C LYS A 434 -14.53 -22.44 -12.11
N ILE A 435 -14.07 -22.22 -13.34
CA ILE A 435 -14.60 -21.17 -14.22
C ILE A 435 -15.98 -21.57 -14.74
N GLU A 436 -16.19 -22.84 -15.09
CA GLU A 436 -17.52 -23.33 -15.47
C GLU A 436 -18.53 -23.17 -14.34
N ALA A 437 -18.14 -23.52 -13.10
CA ALA A 437 -18.97 -23.33 -11.93
C ALA A 437 -19.31 -21.85 -11.70
N LEU A 438 -18.33 -20.94 -11.86
CA LEU A 438 -18.53 -19.50 -11.73
C LEU A 438 -19.47 -18.97 -12.82
N ILE A 439 -19.29 -19.34 -14.08
CA ILE A 439 -20.15 -18.91 -15.18
C ILE A 439 -21.58 -19.42 -14.97
N LYS A 440 -21.73 -20.66 -14.52
CA LYS A 440 -23.04 -21.22 -14.18
C LYS A 440 -23.72 -20.42 -13.08
N ASP A 441 -22.98 -20.08 -12.02
CA ASP A 441 -23.51 -19.30 -10.91
C ASP A 441 -23.91 -17.88 -11.35
N LEU A 442 -23.04 -17.18 -12.08
CA LEU A 442 -23.32 -15.85 -12.63
C LEU A 442 -24.58 -15.82 -13.51
N LYS A 443 -24.84 -16.89 -14.27
CA LYS A 443 -26.07 -17.02 -15.08
C LYS A 443 -27.33 -17.23 -14.25
N THR A 444 -27.22 -17.69 -13.01
CA THR A 444 -28.36 -17.87 -12.10
C THR A 444 -28.69 -16.61 -11.29
N VAL A 445 -27.79 -15.63 -11.25
CA VAL A 445 -28.01 -14.38 -10.54
C VAL A 445 -28.90 -13.45 -11.37
N PRO A 446 -29.99 -12.90 -10.78
CA PRO A 446 -30.85 -11.93 -11.46
C PRO A 446 -30.06 -10.71 -11.94
N SER A 447 -30.38 -10.20 -13.13
CA SER A 447 -29.75 -9.01 -13.73
C SER A 447 -29.88 -7.73 -12.90
N SER A 448 -30.74 -7.72 -11.87
CA SER A 448 -30.91 -6.61 -10.92
C SER A 448 -29.84 -6.55 -9.83
N ILE A 449 -29.00 -7.58 -9.66
CA ILE A 449 -27.93 -7.60 -8.68
C ILE A 449 -26.63 -7.15 -9.37
N LYS A 450 -26.19 -5.93 -9.05
CA LYS A 450 -24.87 -5.42 -9.46
C LYS A 450 -23.79 -6.05 -8.56
N TRP A 451 -22.75 -6.56 -9.19
CA TRP A 451 -21.56 -7.14 -8.55
C TRP A 451 -20.59 -6.07 -8.07
#